data_AF-D5V668-F1
#
_entry.id   AF-D5V668-F1
#
_cell.length_a   1.000
_cell.length_b   1.000
_cell.length_c   1.000
_cell.angle_alpha   90.00
_cell.angle_beta   90.00
_cell.angle_gamma   90.00
#
_symmetry.space_group_name_H-M   'P 1'
#
loop_
_entity.id
_entity.type
_entity.pdbx_description
1 polymer ?
#
loop_
_entity_poly.entity_id
_entity_poly.type
_entity_poly.pdbx_seq_one_letter_code
_entity_poly.pdbx_strand_id
1 'polypeptide(L)' 'MSKKSKVPFDPNSFDSITTIGNIIENFPKLLSMDFSKTSLNEELSRLNYEIISSKYKDFQYSNIKDCYDYEVDKIV' A
#
# COMPACT_ATOMS: atom_id res chain seq x y z
N MET A 1 10.96 -13.14 -33.29
CA MET A 1 10.53 -11.73 -33.08
C MET A 1 10.16 -11.57 -31.61
N SER A 2 11.10 -11.18 -30.75
CA SER A 2 10.79 -10.88 -29.35
C SER A 2 10.64 -9.38 -29.21
N LYS A 3 9.39 -8.89 -29.15
CA LYS A 3 9.09 -7.51 -28.79
C LYS A 3 9.51 -7.31 -27.34
N LYS A 4 10.74 -6.84 -27.12
CA LYS A 4 11.13 -6.25 -25.85
C LYS A 4 10.31 -4.97 -25.71
N SER A 5 9.20 -5.05 -24.97
CA SER A 5 8.44 -3.88 -24.56
C SER A 5 9.33 -2.98 -23.72
N LYS A 6 10.06 -2.09 -24.38
CA LYS A 6 10.78 -0.99 -23.74
C LYS A 6 9.72 0.02 -23.37
N VAL A 7 9.15 -0.14 -22.18
CA VAL A 7 8.35 0.91 -21.56
C VAL A 7 9.27 2.14 -21.48
N PRO A 8 8.89 3.30 -22.03
CA PRO A 8 9.69 4.52 -21.89
C PRO A 8 9.95 4.77 -20.40
N PHE A 9 11.17 5.20 -20.06
CA PHE A 9 11.44 5.72 -18.72
C PHE A 9 10.57 6.97 -18.54
N ASP A 10 9.53 6.86 -17.72
CA ASP A 10 8.62 7.96 -17.41
C ASP A 10 9.13 8.64 -16.14
N PRO A 11 9.66 9.87 -16.22
CA PRO A 11 10.17 10.59 -15.06
C PRO A 11 9.05 10.96 -14.06
N ASN A 12 7.77 10.80 -14.42
CA ASN A 12 6.63 10.93 -13.51
C ASN A 12 6.24 9.60 -12.87
N SER A 13 6.82 8.47 -13.29
CA SER A 13 6.64 7.16 -12.67
C SER A 13 7.54 6.99 -11.44
N PHE A 14 7.96 8.10 -10.82
CA PHE A 14 9.00 8.10 -9.80
C PHE A 14 8.49 7.74 -8.41
N ASP A 15 7.22 7.94 -8.09
CA ASP A 15 6.64 7.49 -6.82
C ASP A 15 5.24 6.99 -7.13
N SER A 16 5.07 5.67 -7.15
CA SER A 16 3.76 5.05 -7.34
C SER A 16 2.95 5.18 -6.05
N ILE A 17 2.63 6.42 -5.69
CA ILE A 17 1.63 6.72 -4.68
C ILE A 17 0.35 6.02 -5.15
N THR A 18 -0.06 5.06 -4.34
CA THR A 18 -1.22 4.23 -4.60
C THR A 18 -2.08 4.25 -3.34
N THR A 19 -3.20 3.54 -3.37
CA THR A 19 -4.09 3.43 -2.22
C THR A 19 -4.01 2.04 -1.64
N ILE A 20 -4.34 1.91 -0.35
CA ILE A 20 -4.43 0.60 0.30
C ILE A 20 -5.40 -0.30 -0.46
N GLY A 21 -6.52 0.25 -0.95
CA GLY A 21 -7.49 -0.47 -1.76
C GLY A 21 -6.92 -1.06 -3.06
N ASN A 22 -5.88 -0.45 -3.65
CA ASN A 22 -5.23 -0.98 -4.85
C ASN A 22 -4.17 -2.04 -4.53
N ILE A 23 -3.44 -1.90 -3.42
CA ILE A 23 -2.39 -2.87 -3.06
C ILE A 23 -2.95 -4.10 -2.34
N ILE A 24 -4.11 -3.99 -1.70
CA ILE A 24 -4.69 -5.06 -0.89
C ILE A 24 -5.00 -6.33 -1.67
N GLU A 25 -5.30 -6.20 -2.97
CA GLU A 25 -5.53 -7.35 -3.87
C GLU A 25 -4.30 -8.25 -3.96
N ASN A 26 -3.09 -7.67 -3.83
CA ASN A 26 -1.84 -8.41 -3.82
C ASN A 26 -1.49 -9.00 -2.44
N PHE A 27 -2.15 -8.52 -1.37
CA PHE A 27 -1.83 -8.86 0.02
C PHE A 27 -3.06 -9.35 0.81
N PRO A 28 -3.65 -10.50 0.43
CA PRO A 28 -4.87 -11.01 1.07
C PRO A 28 -4.69 -11.32 2.56
N LYS A 29 -3.45 -11.47 3.05
CA LYS A 29 -3.16 -11.64 4.48
C LYS A 29 -3.64 -10.46 5.31
N LEU A 30 -3.52 -9.23 4.79
CA LEU A 30 -3.96 -8.02 5.46
C LEU A 30 -5.49 -7.98 5.61
N LEU A 31 -6.25 -8.63 4.72
CA LEU A 31 -7.73 -8.70 4.82
C LEU A 31 -8.21 -9.50 6.03
N SER A 32 -7.38 -10.41 6.55
CA SER A 32 -7.72 -11.27 7.70
C SER A 32 -7.10 -10.79 9.00
N MET A 33 -6.36 -9.67 8.98
CA MET A 33 -5.72 -9.09 10.16
C MET A 33 -6.63 -8.09 10.88
N ASP A 34 -6.45 -8.01 12.19
CA ASP A 34 -7.16 -7.07 13.06
C ASP A 34 -6.26 -5.88 13.39
N PHE A 35 -6.46 -4.77 12.68
CA PHE A 35 -5.63 -3.57 12.82
C PHE A 35 -5.94 -2.76 14.07
N SER A 36 -6.90 -3.20 14.90
CA SER A 36 -7.07 -2.67 16.26
C SER A 36 -6.00 -3.22 17.20
N LYS A 37 -5.35 -4.33 16.84
CA LYS A 37 -4.33 -5.01 17.65
C LYS A 37 -2.95 -5.01 17.00
N THR A 38 -2.89 -4.89 15.67
CA THR A 38 -1.63 -4.80 14.91
C THR A 38 -1.52 -3.46 14.20
N SER A 39 -0.31 -2.92 14.07
CA SER A 39 -0.09 -1.73 13.25
C SER A 39 -0.17 -2.09 11.77
N LEU A 40 -1.07 -1.45 11.01
CA LEU A 40 -1.12 -1.60 9.56
C LEU A 40 0.14 -1.00 8.93
N ASN A 41 0.65 0.11 9.48
CA ASN A 41 1.84 0.75 8.96
C ASN A 41 3.08 -0.15 9.08
N GLU A 42 3.21 -0.88 10.19
CA GLU A 42 4.31 -1.84 10.36
C GLU A 42 4.21 -3.01 9.37
N GLU A 43 3.00 -3.55 9.17
CA GLU A 43 2.78 -4.61 8.17
C GLU A 43 3.04 -4.13 6.75
N LEU A 44 2.60 -2.92 6.41
CA LEU A 44 2.91 -2.30 5.12
C LEU A 44 4.41 -2.07 4.96
N SER A 45 5.09 -1.62 6.01
CA SER A 45 6.54 -1.37 5.98
C SER A 45 7.31 -2.66 5.67
N ARG A 46 6.87 -3.80 6.21
CA ARG A 46 7.43 -5.14 5.87
C ARG A 46 7.20 -5.53 4.41
N LEU A 47 6.17 -4.98 3.79
CA LEU A 47 5.86 -5.14 2.37
C LEU A 47 6.51 -4.07 1.50
N ASN A 48 7.35 -3.20 2.09
CA ASN A 48 7.96 -2.04 1.46
C ASN A 48 6.92 -0.98 1.02
N TYR A 49 5.90 -0.76 1.85
CA TYR A 49 4.92 0.30 1.69
C TYR A 49 4.81 1.11 2.98
N GLU A 50 4.50 2.40 2.88
CA GLU A 50 4.26 3.26 4.04
C GLU A 50 2.98 4.07 3.81
N ILE A 51 2.20 4.26 4.88
CA ILE A 51 1.01 5.11 4.81
C ILE A 51 1.46 6.57 4.89
N ILE A 52 1.29 7.30 3.79
CA ILE A 52 1.62 8.73 3.72
C ILE A 52 0.44 9.63 4.09
N SER A 53 -0.76 9.05 4.21
CA SER A 53 -1.96 9.77 4.65
C SER A 53 -1.84 10.25 6.10
N SER A 54 -1.70 11.57 6.30
CA SER A 54 -1.57 12.18 7.65
C SER A 54 -2.81 12.00 8.54
N LYS A 55 -3.94 11.59 7.94
CA LYS A 55 -5.19 11.30 8.65
C LYS A 55 -5.21 9.89 9.25
N TYR A 56 -4.32 9.01 8.78
CA TYR A 56 -4.24 7.65 9.29
C TYR A 56 -3.69 7.64 10.73
N LYS A 57 -4.23 6.74 11.55
CA LYS A 57 -3.70 6.43 12.88
C LYS A 57 -3.70 4.92 13.08
N ASP A 58 -2.59 4.43 13.61
CA ASP A 58 -2.50 3.03 14.03
C ASP A 58 -3.50 2.68 15.13
N PHE A 59 -3.92 1.42 15.15
CA PHE A 59 -4.85 0.87 16.14
C PHE A 59 -6.27 1.46 16.11
N GLN A 60 -6.57 2.34 15.14
CA GLN A 60 -7.86 3.01 15.04
C GLN A 60 -8.91 2.19 14.24
N TYR A 61 -8.46 1.30 13.36
CA TYR A 61 -9.33 0.57 12.43
C TYR A 61 -9.27 -0.92 12.75
N SER A 62 -10.40 -1.61 12.90
CA SER A 62 -10.38 -3.08 13.04
C SER A 62 -10.19 -3.78 11.69
N ASN A 63 -10.71 -3.19 10.62
CA ASN A 63 -10.63 -3.74 9.26
C ASN A 63 -9.83 -2.82 8.36
N ILE A 64 -9.06 -3.42 7.44
CA ILE A 64 -8.34 -2.67 6.42
C ILE A 64 -9.25 -1.98 5.40
N LYS A 65 -10.51 -2.41 5.28
CA LYS A 65 -11.49 -1.79 4.37
C LYS A 65 -11.73 -0.33 4.70
N ASP A 66 -11.74 0.02 5.99
CA ASP A 66 -11.87 1.40 6.44
C ASP A 66 -10.63 2.25 6.10
N CYS A 67 -9.53 1.59 5.72
CA CYS A 67 -8.29 2.20 5.32
C CYS A 67 -8.08 2.26 3.80
N TYR A 68 -9.01 1.76 2.98
CA TYR A 68 -8.81 1.64 1.53
C TYR A 68 -8.56 2.96 0.81
N ASP A 69 -9.16 4.04 1.31
CA ASP A 69 -8.99 5.39 0.77
C ASP A 69 -7.65 6.05 1.18
N TYR A 70 -6.90 5.43 2.09
CA TYR A 70 -5.60 5.98 2.48
C TYR A 70 -4.55 5.74 1.42
N GLU A 71 -3.80 6.80 1.17
CA GLU A 71 -2.65 6.80 0.28
C GLU A 71 -1.47 6.14 0.99
N VAL A 72 -0.83 5.24 0.24
CA VAL A 72 0.40 4.57 0.59
C VAL A 72 1.43 4.84 -0.50
N ASP A 73 2.66 4.98 -0.06
CA ASP A 73 3.80 5.06 -0.94
C ASP A 73 4.62 3.78 -0.86
N LYS A 74 5.36 3.48 -1.92
CA LYS A 74 6.21 2.30 -2.00
C LYS A 74 7.65 2.71 -1.67
N ILE A 75 8.15 2.24 -0.55
CA ILE A 75 9.55 2.44 -0.14
C ILE A 75 10.41 1.44 -0.93
N VAL A 76 11.55 1.85 -1.50
CA VAL A 76 12.45 0.99 -2.32
C VAL A 76 13.72 0.64 -1.57
#